data_AF-A0A8T2Y3J2-F1
#
_entry.id   AF-A0A8T2Y3J2-F1
#
_cell.length_a   1.000
_cell.length_b   1.000
_cell.length_c   1.000
_cell.angle_alpha   90.00
_cell.angle_beta   90.00
_cell.angle_gamma   90.00
#
_symmetry.space_group_name_H-M   'P 1'
#
loop_
_entity.id
_entity.type
_entity.pdbx_description
1 polymer ?
#
loop_
_entity_poly.entity_id
_entity_poly.type
_entity_poly.pdbx_seq_one_letter_code
_entity_poly.pdbx_strand_id
1 'polypeptide(L)'
;MIVNKPLVLTYLYLLIYILLSSGVILYNKWVLSPKYFDFPFPITLTMIHMGFSGAVAFFLIRVFKVVSPVKMTLEIYITCVVPISAFFAASL
;
A
#
# COMPACT_ATOMS: atom_id res chain seq x y z
N MET A 1 16.07 -31.08 -1.29
CA MET A 1 15.22 -30.06 -0.62
C MET A 1 13.84 -30.12 -1.27
N ILE A 2 12.86 -30.73 -0.61
CA ILE A 2 11.51 -30.89 -1.19
C ILE A 2 10.81 -29.52 -1.11
N VAL A 3 10.42 -29.00 -2.26
CA VAL A 3 9.70 -27.72 -2.36
C VAL A 3 8.26 -27.95 -1.91
N ASN A 4 7.90 -27.39 -0.76
CA ASN A 4 6.56 -27.53 -0.18
C ASN A 4 5.60 -26.48 -0.76
N LYS A 5 4.31 -26.83 -0.89
CA LYS A 5 3.23 -25.92 -1.35
C LYS A 5 3.25 -24.52 -0.70
N PRO A 6 3.36 -24.36 0.64
CA PRO A 6 3.45 -23.03 1.25
C PRO A 6 4.68 -22.24 0.79
N LEU A 7 5.80 -22.91 0.55
CA LEU A 7 7.03 -22.26 0.09
C LEU A 7 6.86 -21.73 -1.34
N VAL A 8 6.21 -22.48 -2.23
CA VAL A 8 5.87 -22.02 -3.60
C VAL A 8 4.95 -20.80 -3.55
N LEU A 9 3.93 -20.81 -2.70
CA LEU A 9 3.03 -19.66 -2.55
C LEU A 9 3.77 -18.42 -2.05
N THR A 10 4.67 -18.57 -1.07
CA THR A 10 5.51 -17.47 -0.60
C THR A 10 6.36 -16.89 -1.73
N TYR A 11 7.03 -17.72 -2.52
CA TYR A 11 7.82 -17.24 -3.66
C TYR A 11 6.95 -16.55 -4.71
N LEU A 12 5.74 -17.05 -4.97
CA LEU A 12 4.80 -16.40 -5.89
C LEU A 12 4.36 -15.03 -5.37
N TYR A 13 4.03 -14.90 -4.08
CA TYR A 13 3.68 -13.61 -3.48
C TYR A 13 4.84 -12.62 -3.55
N LEU A 14 6.07 -13.07 -3.31
CA LEU A 14 7.26 -12.24 -3.46
C LEU A 14 7.48 -11.79 -4.90
N LEU A 15 7.31 -12.70 -5.88
CA LEU A 15 7.43 -12.37 -7.29
C LEU A 15 6.41 -11.30 -7.70
N ILE A 16 5.14 -11.49 -7.34
CA ILE A 16 4.06 -10.53 -7.61
C ILE A 16 4.39 -9.19 -6.95
N TYR A 17 4.84 -9.20 -5.70
CA TYR A 17 5.24 -7.99 -4.98
C TYR A 17 6.37 -7.23 -5.70
N ILE A 18 7.42 -7.92 -6.14
CA ILE A 18 8.55 -7.30 -6.85
C ILE A 18 8.10 -6.70 -8.19
N LEU A 19 7.29 -7.43 -8.97
CA LEU A 19 6.80 -6.96 -10.27
C LEU A 19 5.89 -5.74 -10.12
N LEU A 20 4.94 -5.77 -9.19
CA LEU A 20 4.06 -4.62 -8.95
C LEU A 20 4.83 -3.42 -8.39
N SER A 21 5.74 -3.65 -7.43
CA SER A 21 6.54 -2.59 -6.83
C SER A 21 7.44 -1.90 -7.86
N SER A 22 8.15 -2.67 -8.69
CA SER A 22 8.98 -2.11 -9.76
C SER A 22 8.17 -1.31 -10.78
N GLY A 23 6.97 -1.79 -11.14
CA GLY A 23 6.04 -1.05 -12.00
C GLY A 23 5.65 0.31 -11.41
N VAL A 24 5.25 0.35 -10.13
CA VAL A 24 4.88 1.59 -9.43
C VAL A 24 6.06 2.56 -9.32
N ILE A 25 7.28 2.09 -9.07
CA ILE A 25 8.48 2.94 -9.02
C ILE A 25 8.71 3.63 -10.38
N LEU A 26 8.65 2.87 -11.48
CA LEU A 26 8.82 3.44 -12.81
C LEU A 26 7.70 4.41 -13.17
N TYR A 27 6.46 4.08 -12.79
CA TYR A 27 5.31 4.95 -13.01
C TYR A 27 5.44 6.28 -12.24
N ASN A 28 5.80 6.24 -10.96
CA ASN A 28 6.01 7.45 -10.16
C ASN A 28 7.10 8.34 -10.75
N LYS A 29 8.20 7.72 -11.22
CA LYS A 29 9.28 8.47 -11.90
C LYS A 29 8.77 9.16 -13.17
N TRP A 30 7.91 8.49 -13.94
CA TRP A 30 7.32 9.05 -15.15
C TRP A 30 6.36 10.21 -14.82
N VAL A 31 5.49 10.05 -13.81
CA VAL A 31 4.55 11.08 -13.34
C VAL A 31 5.27 12.35 -12.85
N LEU A 32 6.33 12.17 -12.07
CA LEU A 32 7.10 13.28 -11.50
C LEU A 32 8.09 13.90 -12.49
N SER A 33 8.29 13.31 -13.66
CA SER A 33 9.27 13.80 -14.61
C SER A 33 8.77 15.05 -15.33
N PRO A 34 9.55 16.16 -15.31
CA PRO A 34 9.20 17.38 -16.05
C PRO A 34 9.14 17.20 -17.56
N LYS A 35 9.74 16.13 -18.08
CA LYS A 35 9.76 15.82 -19.52
C LYS A 35 8.51 15.07 -19.99
N TYR A 36 7.81 14.38 -19.08
CA TYR A 36 6.74 13.46 -19.45
C TYR A 36 5.37 13.96 -19.00
N PHE A 37 5.11 13.97 -17.69
CA PHE A 37 3.81 14.34 -17.12
C PHE A 37 3.86 15.63 -16.30
N ASP A 38 5.05 15.99 -15.78
CA ASP A 38 5.32 17.25 -15.07
C ASP A 38 4.37 17.52 -13.88
N PHE A 39 4.21 16.54 -13.00
CA PHE A 39 3.53 16.73 -11.72
C PHE A 39 4.56 16.95 -10.59
N PRO A 40 4.97 18.18 -10.26
CA PRO A 40 6.10 18.45 -9.36
C PRO A 40 5.76 18.35 -7.86
N PHE A 41 4.72 17.59 -7.49
CA PHE A 41 4.22 17.50 -6.12
C PHE A 41 4.29 16.07 -5.57
N PRO A 42 5.49 15.57 -5.19
CA PRO A 42 5.67 14.19 -4.74
C PRO A 42 4.84 13.83 -3.50
N ILE A 43 4.70 14.75 -2.54
CA ILE A 43 3.90 14.52 -1.33
C ILE A 43 2.41 14.40 -1.69
N THR A 44 1.91 15.27 -2.57
CA THR A 44 0.52 15.21 -3.04
C THR A 44 0.24 13.91 -3.79
N LEU A 45 1.19 13.45 -4.62
CA LEU A 45 1.07 12.18 -5.31
C LEU A 45 0.92 11.04 -4.30
N THR A 46 1.75 11.02 -3.26
CA THR A 46 1.63 10.03 -2.18
C THR A 46 0.32 10.13 -1.42
N MET A 47 -0.16 11.35 -1.09
CA MET A 47 -1.46 11.53 -0.42
C MET A 47 -2.61 10.97 -1.27
N ILE A 48 -2.57 11.16 -2.59
CA ILE A 48 -3.55 10.59 -3.52
C ILE A 48 -3.49 9.05 -3.48
N HIS A 49 -2.30 8.46 -3.49
CA HIS A 49 -2.14 7.00 -3.39
C HIS A 49 -2.69 6.41 -2.08
N MET A 50 -2.39 7.07 -0.95
CA MET A 50 -2.89 6.65 0.35
C MET A 50 -4.41 6.83 0.46
N GLY A 51 -4.95 7.95 -0.03
CA GLY A 51 -6.39 8.19 -0.09
C GLY A 51 -7.12 7.17 -0.98
N PHE A 52 -6.57 6.88 -2.16
CA PHE A 52 -7.11 5.88 -3.07
C PHE A 52 -7.11 4.48 -2.45
N SER A 53 -6.00 4.04 -1.87
CA SER A 53 -5.92 2.72 -1.23
C SER A 53 -6.85 2.60 -0.03
N GLY A 54 -6.99 3.66 0.78
CA GLY A 54 -7.97 3.74 1.87
C GLY A 54 -9.41 3.64 1.39
N ALA A 55 -9.77 4.35 0.31
CA ALA A 55 -11.09 4.28 -0.28
C ALA A 55 -11.39 2.87 -0.83
N VAL A 56 -10.48 2.29 -1.60
CA VAL A 56 -10.63 0.93 -2.14
C VAL A 56 -10.78 -0.09 -1.00
N ALA A 57 -9.95 0.00 0.05
CA ALA A 57 -10.06 -0.88 1.22
C ALA A 57 -11.40 -0.73 1.93
N PHE A 58 -11.89 0.51 2.09
CA PHE A 58 -13.21 0.77 2.68
C PHE A 58 -14.32 0.08 1.87
N PHE A 59 -14.34 0.26 0.55
CA PHE A 59 -15.34 -0.38 -0.31
C PHE A 59 -15.25 -1.91 -0.27
N LEU A 60 -14.05 -2.48 -0.36
CA LEU A 60 -13.85 -3.93 -0.33
C LEU A 60 -14.33 -4.57 0.98
N ILE A 61 -14.07 -3.92 2.12
CA ILE A 61 -14.39 -4.47 3.45
C ILE A 61 -15.85 -4.17 3.83
N ARG A 62 -16.30 -2.92 3.65
CA ARG A 62 -17.59 -2.47 4.20
C ARG A 62 -18.75 -2.62 3.22
N VAL A 63 -18.51 -2.43 1.92
CA VAL A 63 -19.55 -2.48 0.90
C VAL A 63 -19.63 -3.87 0.29
N PHE A 64 -18.53 -4.35 -0.28
CA PHE A 64 -18.49 -5.63 -0.99
C PHE A 64 -18.26 -6.83 -0.07
N LYS A 65 -17.81 -6.61 1.17
CA LYS A 65 -17.56 -7.66 2.18
C LYS A 65 -16.65 -8.80 1.68
N VAL A 66 -15.68 -8.46 0.83
CA VAL A 66 -14.69 -9.42 0.29
C VAL A 66 -13.79 -9.97 1.41
N VAL A 67 -13.57 -9.17 2.46
CA VAL A 67 -12.75 -9.54 3.62
C VAL A 67 -13.55 -9.27 4.90
N SER A 68 -13.41 -10.17 5.88
CA SER A 68 -14.00 -10.01 7.20
C SER A 68 -13.44 -8.77 7.91
N PRO A 69 -14.29 -7.86 8.45
CA PRO A 69 -13.83 -6.71 9.20
C PRO A 69 -13.04 -7.13 10.45
N VAL A 70 -11.90 -6.47 10.69
CA VAL A 70 -11.11 -6.64 11.91
C VAL A 70 -11.74 -5.85 13.06
N LYS A 71 -11.80 -6.44 14.25
CA LYS A 71 -12.24 -5.75 15.48
C LYS A 71 -11.14 -4.78 15.92
N MET A 72 -11.25 -3.51 15.53
CA MET A 72 -10.34 -2.44 15.95
C MET A 72 -10.97 -1.68 17.12
N THR A 73 -10.35 -1.75 18.32
CA THR A 73 -10.74 -0.92 19.46
C THR A 73 -10.05 0.44 19.38
N LEU A 74 -10.66 1.46 19.99
CA LEU A 74 -10.08 2.81 20.04
C LEU A 74 -8.71 2.82 20.74
N GLU A 75 -8.56 2.00 21.79
CA GLU A 75 -7.30 1.84 22.52
C GLU A 75 -6.16 1.33 21.62
N ILE A 76 -6.38 0.23 20.87
CA ILE A 76 -5.37 -0.32 19.94
C ILE A 76 -5.08 0.69 18.82
N TYR A 77 -6.10 1.38 18.33
CA TYR A 77 -5.92 2.37 17.28
C TYR A 77 -4.99 3.51 17.73
N ILE A 78 -5.22 4.08 18.91
CA ILE A 78 -4.42 5.19 19.42
C ILE A 78 -3.02 4.75 19.86
N THR A 79 -2.89 3.59 20.50
CA THR A 79 -1.61 3.14 21.06
C THR A 79 -0.69 2.48 20.03
N CYS A 80 -1.25 1.83 19.00
CA CYS A 80 -0.47 1.13 17.98
C CYS A 80 -0.53 1.81 16.61
N VAL A 81 -1.72 2.10 16.09
CA VAL A 81 -1.87 2.54 14.69
C VAL A 81 -1.39 3.97 14.51
N VAL A 82 -1.78 4.90 15.40
CA VAL A 82 -1.43 6.31 15.28
C VAL A 82 0.08 6.55 15.34
N PRO A 83 0.85 5.99 16.31
CA PRO A 83 2.30 6.21 16.36
C PRO A 83 3.02 5.65 15.14
N ILE A 84 2.68 4.42 14.71
CA ILE A 84 3.27 3.80 13.51
C ILE A 84 3.01 4.67 12.28
N SER A 85 1.77 5.14 12.10
CA SER A 85 1.39 5.99 10.98
C SER A 85 2.08 7.35 11.02
N ALA A 86 2.25 7.94 12.20
CA ALA A 86 2.93 9.21 12.38
C ALA A 86 4.43 9.11 12.04
N PHE A 87 5.13 8.08 12.54
CA PHE A 87 6.53 7.86 12.20
C PHE A 87 6.72 7.52 10.72
N PHE A 88 5.80 6.75 10.13
CA PHE A 88 5.82 6.46 8.70
C PHE A 88 5.65 7.73 7.87
N ALA A 89 4.67 8.57 8.20
CA ALA A 89 4.48 9.85 7.52
C ALA A 89 5.68 10.81 7.71
N ALA A 90 6.33 10.79 8.87
CA ALA A 90 7.53 11.58 9.13
C ALA A 90 8.78 11.10 8.35
N SER A 91 8.80 9.84 7.90
CA SER A 91 9.92 9.26 7.13
C SER A 91 9.84 9.52 5.61
N LEU A 92 8.77 10.18 5.17
CA LEU A 92 8.30 10.27 3.80
C LEU A 92 8.68 11.61 3.15
#